data_AF-A0A1B1AF89-F1
#
_entry.id   AF-A0A1B1AF89-F1
#
_cell.length_a   1.000
_cell.length_b   1.000
_cell.length_c   1.000
_cell.angle_alpha   90.00
_cell.angle_beta   90.00
_cell.angle_gamma   90.00
#
_symmetry.space_group_name_H-M   'P 1'
#
loop_
_entity.id
_entity.type
_entity.pdbx_description
1 polymer ?
#
loop_
_entity_poly.entity_id
_entity_poly.type
_entity_poly.pdbx_seq_one_letter_code
_entity_poly.pdbx_strand_id
1 'polypeptide(L)'
;MKYARTITVSLALLLGACATLPGGVTEPAGPATIPATPVNLGDWRNASEAATLETFQQGVTSRYGAGLQIASVSGDLRRNDFNCTAAPPRAEGNRGDPPAQVCRKTTTANGCTHTWQVHLFDTSGDGRLARTRGLYDRRCGSDGLLGGPG
;
A
#
# COMPACT_ATOMS: atom_id res chain seq x y z
N MET A 1 -26.86 -62.93 -21.11
CA MET A 1 -27.44 -62.35 -19.89
C MET A 1 -26.30 -61.67 -19.16
N LYS A 2 -26.44 -60.36 -18.88
CA LYS A 2 -25.34 -59.43 -18.57
C LYS A 2 -24.94 -59.55 -17.09
N TYR A 3 -23.64 -59.72 -16.84
CA TYR A 3 -23.07 -59.78 -15.50
C TYR A 3 -23.01 -58.39 -14.84
N ALA A 4 -23.30 -58.42 -13.54
CA ALA A 4 -23.41 -57.31 -12.60
C ALA A 4 -22.16 -56.43 -12.50
N ARG A 5 -22.37 -55.14 -12.25
CA ARG A 5 -21.35 -54.24 -11.68
C ARG A 5 -21.94 -53.37 -10.58
N THR A 6 -21.66 -53.87 -9.37
CA THR A 6 -21.43 -53.27 -8.06
C THR A 6 -21.55 -51.74 -7.89
N ILE A 7 -22.24 -51.40 -6.80
CA ILE A 7 -22.43 -50.09 -6.15
C ILE A 7 -21.12 -49.60 -5.50
N THR A 8 -20.81 -48.30 -5.59
CA THR A 8 -20.00 -47.63 -4.56
C THR A 8 -20.51 -46.23 -4.24
N VAL A 9 -20.61 -46.01 -2.94
CA VAL A 9 -21.16 -44.87 -2.19
C VAL A 9 -20.10 -43.76 -2.03
N SER A 10 -20.58 -42.52 -2.06
CA SER A 10 -20.10 -41.26 -1.44
C SER A 10 -18.61 -41.03 -1.15
N LEU A 11 -18.10 -39.87 -1.58
CA LEU A 11 -17.17 -39.09 -0.76
C LEU A 11 -17.39 -37.59 -0.96
N ALA A 12 -17.99 -36.96 0.04
CA ALA A 12 -18.03 -35.52 0.20
C ALA A 12 -16.63 -35.03 0.61
N LEU A 13 -16.02 -34.18 -0.21
CA LEU A 13 -14.84 -33.41 0.14
C LEU A 13 -15.16 -31.93 -0.04
N LEU A 14 -15.82 -31.38 1.00
CA LEU A 14 -15.88 -29.95 1.25
C LEU A 14 -14.49 -29.49 1.71
N LEU A 15 -13.58 -29.29 0.74
CA LEU A 15 -12.39 -28.49 0.95
C LEU A 15 -12.81 -27.03 0.88
N GLY A 16 -13.25 -26.51 2.02
CA GLY A 16 -13.25 -25.08 2.29
C GLY A 16 -11.80 -24.61 2.30
N ALA A 17 -11.24 -24.38 1.11
CA ALA A 17 -10.01 -23.63 0.98
C ALA A 17 -10.32 -22.24 1.51
N CYS A 18 -9.78 -21.91 2.69
CA CYS A 18 -9.41 -20.54 3.02
C CYS A 18 -8.57 -20.05 1.83
N ALA A 19 -9.22 -19.37 0.89
CA ALA A 19 -8.54 -18.57 -0.09
C ALA A 19 -7.88 -17.44 0.70
N THR A 20 -6.66 -17.68 1.17
CA THR A 20 -5.70 -16.62 1.39
C THR A 20 -5.57 -15.95 0.04
N LEU A 21 -6.33 -14.86 -0.16
CA LEU A 21 -6.17 -14.00 -1.32
C LEU A 21 -4.67 -13.70 -1.41
N PRO A 22 -3.98 -14.10 -2.48
CA PRO A 22 -2.65 -13.59 -2.70
C PRO A 22 -2.83 -12.08 -2.79
N GLY A 23 -2.34 -11.36 -1.79
CA GLY A 23 -2.09 -9.93 -1.87
C GLY A 23 -1.00 -9.73 -2.92
N GLY A 24 -1.40 -9.92 -4.19
CA GLY A 24 -0.56 -9.78 -5.34
C GLY A 24 -0.10 -8.33 -5.41
N VAL A 25 1.20 -8.16 -5.57
CA VAL A 25 1.79 -6.89 -5.96
C VAL A 25 1.01 -6.37 -7.18
N THR A 26 0.16 -5.37 -6.97
CA THR A 26 -0.67 -4.84 -8.04
C THR A 26 0.24 -4.08 -9.00
N GLU A 27 0.23 -4.46 -10.28
CA GLU A 27 0.84 -3.64 -11.31
C GLU A 27 0.14 -2.27 -11.30
N PRO A 28 0.90 -1.17 -11.34
CA PRO A 28 0.32 0.17 -11.36
C PRO A 28 -0.49 0.38 -12.66
N ALA A 29 -1.82 0.37 -12.52
CA ALA A 29 -2.78 0.54 -13.61
C ALA A 29 -3.18 2.01 -13.85
N GLY A 30 -2.49 2.95 -13.21
CA GLY A 30 -2.82 4.37 -13.33
C GLY A 30 -2.57 4.95 -14.74
N PRO A 31 -3.19 6.10 -15.04
CA PRO A 31 -3.04 6.76 -16.33
C PRO A 31 -1.59 7.23 -16.59
N ALA A 32 -1.23 7.38 -17.87
CA ALA A 32 0.03 8.00 -18.28
C ALA A 32 0.10 9.51 -17.98
N THR A 33 -0.99 10.11 -17.51
CA THR A 33 -1.08 11.52 -17.10
C THR A 33 -1.63 11.61 -15.68
N ILE A 34 -0.94 12.36 -14.81
CA ILE A 34 -1.33 12.51 -13.41
C ILE A 34 -2.53 13.47 -13.30
N PRO A 35 -3.66 13.06 -12.68
CA PRO A 35 -4.83 13.93 -12.51
C PRO A 35 -4.54 15.17 -11.67
N ALA A 36 -5.22 16.29 -11.92
CA ALA A 36 -5.09 17.51 -11.11
C ALA A 36 -5.82 17.44 -9.76
N THR A 37 -6.65 16.42 -9.54
CA THR A 37 -7.39 16.23 -8.28
C THR A 37 -6.44 15.91 -7.11
N PRO A 38 -6.78 16.28 -5.87
CA PRO A 38 -5.97 15.94 -4.71
C PRO A 38 -5.77 14.43 -4.52
N VAL A 39 -4.65 14.05 -3.90
CA VAL A 39 -4.41 12.66 -3.50
C VAL A 39 -5.44 12.25 -2.44
N ASN A 40 -6.15 11.15 -2.68
CA ASN A 40 -7.08 10.57 -1.72
C ASN A 40 -6.30 9.96 -0.55
N LEU A 41 -6.42 10.53 0.65
CA LEU A 41 -5.76 10.07 1.88
C LEU A 41 -6.57 9.01 2.65
N GLY A 42 -7.71 8.58 2.11
CA GLY A 42 -8.73 7.81 2.83
C GLY A 42 -9.53 8.67 3.82
N ASP A 43 -10.58 8.09 4.40
CA ASP A 43 -11.35 8.73 5.46
C ASP A 43 -10.68 8.55 6.83
N TRP A 44 -9.48 9.10 6.97
CA TRP A 44 -8.63 8.95 8.16
C TRP A 44 -9.25 9.51 9.45
N ARG A 45 -10.30 10.32 9.33
CA ARG A 45 -11.01 10.93 10.47
C ARG A 45 -12.02 9.97 11.09
N ASN A 46 -12.70 9.15 10.27
CA ASN A 46 -13.80 8.32 10.75
C ASN A 46 -13.58 6.81 10.52
N ALA A 47 -12.70 6.42 9.60
CA ALA A 47 -12.44 5.03 9.27
C ALA A 47 -11.41 4.38 10.21
N SER A 48 -11.38 3.05 10.18
CA SER A 48 -10.30 2.27 10.80
C SER A 48 -8.97 2.51 10.10
N GLU A 49 -7.87 2.18 10.78
CA GLU A 49 -6.53 2.32 10.21
C GLU A 49 -6.35 1.42 8.97
N ALA A 50 -6.81 0.17 9.03
CA ALA A 50 -6.75 -0.76 7.91
C ALA A 50 -7.57 -0.26 6.70
N ALA A 51 -8.79 0.24 6.93
CA ALA A 51 -9.62 0.76 5.84
C ALA A 51 -9.03 2.04 5.21
N THR A 52 -8.41 2.89 6.04
CA THR A 52 -7.69 4.08 5.57
C THR A 52 -6.48 3.67 4.73
N LEU A 53 -5.69 2.70 5.19
CA LEU A 53 -4.55 2.15 4.47
C LEU A 53 -4.96 1.56 3.12
N GLU A 54 -5.99 0.72 3.10
CA GLU A 54 -6.47 0.07 1.88
C GLU A 54 -6.94 1.12 0.86
N THR A 55 -7.77 2.07 1.29
CA THR A 55 -8.26 3.16 0.43
C THR A 55 -7.10 3.98 -0.12
N PHE A 56 -6.13 4.31 0.74
CA PHE A 56 -4.94 5.06 0.33
C PHE A 56 -4.09 4.28 -0.68
N GLN A 57 -3.87 2.98 -0.45
CA GLN A 57 -3.13 2.11 -1.35
C GLN A 57 -3.78 2.00 -2.72
N GLN A 58 -5.10 1.79 -2.77
CA GLN A 58 -5.85 1.77 -4.01
C GLN A 58 -5.78 3.12 -4.73
N GLY A 59 -5.89 4.23 -3.99
CA GLY A 59 -5.81 5.59 -4.52
C GLY A 59 -4.47 5.90 -5.17
N VAL A 60 -3.34 5.56 -4.53
CA VAL A 60 -2.02 5.82 -5.12
C VAL A 60 -1.72 4.91 -6.32
N THR A 61 -2.07 3.63 -6.25
CA THR A 61 -1.84 2.66 -7.34
C THR A 61 -2.68 2.98 -8.57
N SER A 62 -3.92 3.46 -8.39
CA SER A 62 -4.78 3.89 -9.49
C SER A 62 -4.41 5.27 -10.06
N ARG A 63 -3.76 6.12 -9.26
CA ARG A 63 -3.33 7.46 -9.70
C ARG A 63 -2.04 7.44 -10.51
N TYR A 64 -1.09 6.58 -10.16
CA TYR A 64 0.24 6.56 -10.75
C TYR A 64 0.50 5.26 -11.51
N GLY A 65 0.45 5.32 -12.84
CA GLY A 65 0.77 4.18 -13.72
C GLY A 65 2.26 3.88 -13.83
N ALA A 66 2.59 2.64 -14.22
CA ALA A 66 3.96 2.29 -14.61
C ALA A 66 4.46 3.18 -15.76
N GLY A 67 5.77 3.41 -15.80
CA GLY A 67 6.44 4.19 -16.83
C GLY A 67 6.35 5.70 -16.65
N LEU A 68 5.62 6.22 -15.66
CA LEU A 68 5.67 7.64 -15.31
C LEU A 68 7.07 8.04 -14.82
N GLN A 69 7.53 9.25 -15.13
CA GLN A 69 8.76 9.77 -14.55
C GLN A 69 8.59 9.94 -13.03
N ILE A 70 9.52 9.39 -12.24
CA ILE A 70 9.50 9.52 -10.77
C ILE A 70 9.51 11.01 -10.37
N ALA A 71 10.24 11.85 -11.10
CA ALA A 71 10.23 13.30 -10.87
C ALA A 71 8.83 13.94 -11.00
N SER A 72 8.03 13.49 -11.97
CA SER A 72 6.65 13.98 -12.16
C SER A 72 5.73 13.52 -11.03
N VAL A 73 5.85 12.25 -10.61
CA VAL A 73 5.08 11.70 -9.48
C VAL A 73 5.44 12.42 -8.19
N SER A 74 6.72 12.62 -7.92
CA SER A 74 7.18 13.36 -6.74
C SER A 74 6.84 14.84 -6.79
N GLY A 75 6.79 15.45 -7.98
CA GLY A 75 6.26 16.80 -8.16
C GLY A 75 4.80 16.91 -7.76
N ASP A 76 3.97 15.95 -8.17
CA ASP A 76 2.56 15.88 -7.78
C ASP A 76 2.36 15.64 -6.28
N LEU A 77 3.12 14.70 -5.70
CA LEU A 77 3.07 14.41 -4.27
C LEU A 77 3.46 15.65 -3.45
N ARG A 78 4.48 16.42 -3.87
CA ARG A 78 4.84 17.69 -3.22
C ARG A 78 3.74 18.74 -3.32
N ARG A 79 3.02 18.84 -4.45
CA ARG A 79 1.82 19.69 -4.55
C ARG A 79 0.70 19.28 -3.60
N ASN A 80 0.72 18.04 -3.12
CA ASN A 80 -0.20 17.49 -2.13
C ASN A 80 0.40 17.44 -0.71
N ASP A 81 1.43 18.25 -0.43
CA ASP A 81 2.14 18.39 0.85
C ASP A 81 2.93 17.16 1.31
N PHE A 82 3.28 16.24 0.41
CA PHE A 82 4.24 15.19 0.75
C PHE A 82 5.66 15.72 0.62
N ASN A 83 6.48 15.50 1.64
CA ASN A 83 7.91 15.72 1.57
C ASN A 83 8.60 14.47 0.99
N CYS A 84 9.29 14.64 -0.14
CA CYS A 84 9.91 13.52 -0.88
C CYS A 84 11.42 13.54 -0.78
N THR A 85 12.00 12.44 -0.30
CA THR A 85 13.44 12.22 -0.14
C THR A 85 13.87 10.94 -0.85
N ALA A 86 15.08 10.94 -1.42
CA ALA A 86 15.68 9.69 -1.91
C ALA A 86 15.64 8.64 -0.78
N ALA A 87 15.31 7.40 -1.12
CA ALA A 87 15.37 6.34 -0.13
C ALA A 87 16.85 6.06 0.22
N PRO A 88 17.14 5.65 1.46
CA PRO A 88 18.48 5.18 1.80
C PRO A 88 18.86 3.99 0.91
N PRO A 89 20.15 3.84 0.57
CA PRO A 89 20.63 2.70 -0.20
C PRO A 89 20.27 1.39 0.52
N ARG A 90 20.12 0.32 -0.25
CA ARG A 90 19.86 -1.02 0.30
C ARG A 90 20.94 -1.38 1.31
N ALA A 91 20.57 -1.50 2.58
CA ALA A 91 21.45 -2.13 3.57
C ALA A 91 21.58 -3.63 3.24
N GLU A 92 22.80 -4.15 3.35
CA GLU A 92 23.08 -5.58 3.19
C GLU A 92 22.18 -6.40 4.12
N GLY A 93 21.53 -7.43 3.60
CA GLY A 93 20.62 -8.31 4.37
C GLY A 93 19.14 -7.91 4.35
N ASN A 94 18.75 -6.73 3.85
CA ASN A 94 17.34 -6.39 3.68
C ASN A 94 16.69 -7.18 2.52
N ARG A 95 15.51 -7.77 2.78
CA ARG A 95 14.67 -8.43 1.76
C ARG A 95 13.84 -7.40 0.99
N GLY A 96 13.83 -7.55 -0.34
CA GLY A 96 13.04 -6.73 -1.27
C GLY A 96 13.84 -5.60 -1.91
N ASP A 97 13.35 -5.12 -3.06
CA ASP A 97 13.93 -3.96 -3.75
C ASP A 97 13.68 -2.70 -2.91
N PRO A 98 14.70 -1.87 -2.65
CA PRO A 98 14.47 -0.59 -2.01
C PRO A 98 13.64 0.30 -2.94
N PRO A 99 12.77 1.17 -2.41
CA PRO A 99 12.22 2.25 -3.22
C PRO A 99 13.37 3.16 -3.69
N ALA A 100 13.21 3.84 -4.82
CA ALA A 100 14.12 4.90 -5.23
C ALA A 100 13.84 6.20 -4.45
N GLN A 101 12.58 6.44 -4.12
CA GLN A 101 12.14 7.64 -3.41
C GLN A 101 11.01 7.31 -2.43
N VAL A 102 11.01 7.97 -1.27
CA VAL A 102 9.93 7.91 -0.30
C VAL A 102 9.37 9.32 -0.09
N CYS A 103 8.06 9.46 -0.26
CA CYS A 103 7.33 10.69 -0.05
C CYS A 103 6.44 10.55 1.19
N ARG A 104 6.57 11.44 2.18
CA ARG A 104 5.84 11.37 3.45
C ARG A 104 5.00 12.61 3.70
N LYS A 105 3.75 12.41 4.13
CA LYS A 105 2.87 13.45 4.68
C LYS A 105 2.50 13.07 6.10
N THR A 106 2.47 14.05 7.00
CA THR A 106 2.07 13.85 8.39
C THR A 106 1.06 14.90 8.80
N THR A 107 0.01 14.47 9.49
CA THR A 107 -1.03 15.35 10.05
C THR A 107 -1.31 14.93 11.48
N THR A 108 -1.36 15.88 12.41
CA THR A 108 -1.75 15.61 13.80
C THR A 108 -3.14 16.17 14.06
N ALA A 109 -4.04 15.34 14.59
CA ALA A 109 -5.42 15.71 14.93
C ALA A 109 -5.93 14.83 16.07
N ASN A 110 -6.72 15.40 16.99
CA ASN A 110 -7.36 14.66 18.09
C ASN A 110 -6.39 13.80 18.93
N GLY A 111 -5.16 14.28 19.16
CA GLY A 111 -4.13 13.53 19.90
C GLY A 111 -3.48 12.38 19.12
N CYS A 112 -3.82 12.20 17.85
CA CYS A 112 -3.25 11.21 16.95
C CYS A 112 -2.39 11.87 15.87
N THR A 113 -1.25 11.26 15.56
CA THR A 113 -0.39 11.57 14.43
C THR A 113 -0.64 10.54 13.33
N HIS A 114 -1.09 11.03 12.19
CA HIS A 114 -1.37 10.25 10.99
C HIS A 114 -0.23 10.45 10.00
N THR A 115 0.36 9.36 9.52
CA THR A 115 1.48 9.40 8.59
C THR A 115 1.15 8.60 7.34
N TRP A 116 1.18 9.26 6.19
CA TRP A 116 1.09 8.63 4.87
C TRP A 116 2.46 8.59 4.25
N GLN A 117 2.81 7.45 3.65
CA GLN A 117 4.05 7.31 2.88
C GLN A 117 3.73 6.73 1.51
N VAL A 118 4.35 7.29 0.47
CA VAL A 118 4.32 6.74 -0.89
C VAL A 118 5.73 6.36 -1.26
N HIS A 119 5.94 5.06 -1.43
CA HIS A 119 7.20 4.49 -1.88
C HIS A 119 7.15 4.36 -3.40
N LEU A 120 8.11 4.99 -4.07
CA LEU A 120 8.25 4.97 -5.52
C LEU A 120 9.39 4.02 -5.87
N PHE A 121 9.09 2.98 -6.64
CA PHE A 121 10.08 2.00 -7.09
C PHE A 121 10.41 2.29 -8.55
N ASP A 122 11.69 2.21 -8.87
CA ASP A 122 12.22 2.52 -10.19
C ASP A 122 12.34 1.26 -11.06
N THR A 123 12.16 1.42 -12.37
CA THR A 123 12.41 0.38 -13.37
C THR A 123 13.91 0.33 -13.67
N SER A 124 14.64 -0.51 -12.96
CA SER A 124 16.04 -0.82 -13.29
C SER A 124 17.01 0.37 -13.29
N GLY A 125 16.67 1.50 -12.64
CA GLY A 125 17.50 2.69 -12.49
C GLY A 125 17.32 3.76 -13.57
N ASP A 126 16.23 3.71 -14.34
CA ASP A 126 15.97 4.59 -15.48
C ASP A 126 15.19 5.88 -15.14
N GLY A 127 14.84 6.08 -13.87
CA GLY A 127 14.06 7.22 -13.39
C GLY A 127 12.55 7.06 -13.58
N ARG A 128 12.08 5.88 -14.04
CA ARG A 128 10.67 5.62 -14.34
C ARG A 128 10.05 4.69 -13.33
N LEU A 129 8.81 4.99 -12.98
CA LEU A 129 8.04 4.28 -11.99
C LEU A 129 7.76 2.85 -12.46
N ALA A 130 8.29 1.85 -11.76
CA ALA A 130 7.91 0.45 -11.92
C ALA A 130 6.61 0.15 -11.17
N ARG A 131 6.47 0.69 -9.95
CA ARG A 131 5.32 0.52 -9.06
C ARG A 131 5.33 1.54 -7.94
N THR A 132 4.17 1.71 -7.31
CA THR A 132 4.00 2.47 -6.07
C THR A 132 3.58 1.58 -4.92
N ARG A 133 3.89 1.99 -3.69
CA ARG A 133 3.30 1.41 -2.49
C ARG A 133 2.86 2.52 -1.55
N GLY A 134 1.57 2.59 -1.27
CA GLY A 134 1.02 3.42 -0.21
C GLY A 134 1.19 2.72 1.14
N LEU A 135 1.58 3.49 2.16
CA LEU A 135 1.57 3.09 3.55
C LEU A 135 0.87 4.17 4.36
N TYR A 136 0.25 3.75 5.45
CA TYR A 136 -0.45 4.59 6.39
C TYR A 136 -0.22 4.02 7.79
N ASP A 137 0.03 4.92 8.74
CA ASP A 137 0.27 4.62 10.16
C ASP A 137 -0.43 5.69 10.99
N ARG A 138 -1.13 5.27 12.05
CA ARG A 138 -1.76 6.17 13.01
C ARG A 138 -1.24 5.92 14.42
N ARG A 139 -0.63 6.93 15.03
CA ARG A 139 -0.11 6.89 16.40
C ARG A 139 -0.83 7.88 17.28
N CYS A 140 -1.61 7.41 18.25
CA CYS A 140 -2.27 8.25 19.23
C CYS A 140 -1.50 8.22 20.56
N GLY A 141 -1.39 9.34 21.27
CA GLY A 141 -0.93 9.31 22.67
C GLY A 141 -2.01 8.69 23.56
N SER A 142 -1.71 7.91 24.60
CA SER A 142 -0.44 7.57 25.28
C SER A 142 -0.07 6.08 25.14
N ASP A 143 1.07 5.74 24.52
CA ASP A 143 1.76 4.49 24.87
C ASP A 143 2.22 4.68 26.32
N GLY A 144 1.50 4.12 27.29
CA GLY A 144 1.58 4.43 28.72
C GLY A 144 2.93 4.13 29.38
N LEU A 145 3.96 4.93 29.10
CA LEU A 145 5.29 4.78 29.67
C LEU A 145 5.83 6.00 30.41
N LEU A 146 5.11 7.13 30.52
CA LEU A 146 5.54 8.23 31.39
C LEU A 146 4.35 8.99 31.99
N GLY A 147 4.04 8.69 33.26
CA GLY A 147 3.37 9.62 34.20
C GLY A 147 1.86 9.45 34.39
N GLY A 148 1.46 8.45 35.18
CA GLY A 148 0.20 8.54 35.95
C GLY A 148 0.34 9.49 37.15
N PRO A 149 -0.76 10.02 37.71
CA PRO A 149 -0.72 11.00 38.79
C PRO A 149 -0.39 10.37 40.15
N GLY A 150 0.47 11.03 40.92
CA GLY A 150 0.81 10.76 42.31
C GLY A 150 1.70 11.86 42.86
#